data_AF-A0A355GGF8-F1
#
_entry.id   AF-A0A355GGF8-F1
#
_cell.length_a   1.000
_cell.length_b   1.000
_cell.length_c   1.000
_cell.angle_alpha   90.00
_cell.angle_beta   90.00
_cell.angle_gamma   90.00
#
_symmetry.space_group_name_H-M   'P 1'
#
loop_
_entity.id
_entity.type
_entity.pdbx_description
1 polymer ?
#
loop_
_entity_poly.entity_id
_entity_poly.type
_entity_poly.pdbx_seq_one_letter_code
_entity_poly.pdbx_strand_id
1 'polypeptide(L)' 'TRKKKLLEKQKKGKAKMKQFGSVNIPQKAFVSVLRTDQD' A
#
# COMPACT_ATOMS: atom_id res chain seq x y z
N THR A 1 -3.94 26.77 5.77
CA THR A 1 -3.97 26.60 4.29
C THR A 1 -2.88 25.66 3.76
N ARG A 2 -1.62 25.79 4.21
CA ARG A 2 -0.47 24.97 3.78
C ARG A 2 -0.59 23.47 4.08
N LYS A 3 -1.11 23.10 5.26
CA LYS A 3 -1.33 21.70 5.68
C LYS A 3 -2.28 20.94 4.73
N LYS A 4 -3.42 21.56 4.35
CA LYS A 4 -4.35 20.98 3.38
C LYS A 4 -3.68 20.76 2.01
N LYS A 5 -2.94 21.76 1.51
CA LYS A 5 -2.19 21.67 0.24
C LYS A 5 -1.14 20.55 0.26
N LEU A 6 -0.46 20.32 1.38
CA LEU A 6 0.50 19.23 1.56
C LEU A 6 -0.18 17.86 1.47
N LEU A 7 -1.28 17.68 2.20
CA LEU A 7 -2.03 16.42 2.23
C LEU A 7 -2.62 16.07 0.86
N GLU A 8 -3.11 17.05 0.11
CA GLU A 8 -3.59 16.81 -1.25
C GLU A 8 -2.48 16.38 -2.21
N LYS A 9 -1.29 17.00 -2.12
CA LYS A 9 -0.13 16.57 -2.91
C LYS A 9 0.30 15.13 -2.56
N GLN A 10 0.31 14.78 -1.27
CA GLN A 10 0.62 13.42 -0.82
C GLN A 10 -0.41 12.41 -1.33
N LYS A 11 -1.71 12.72 -1.24
CA LYS A 11 -2.78 11.85 -1.75
C LYS A 11 -2.63 11.60 -3.24
N LYS A 12 -2.39 12.65 -4.04
CA LYS A 12 -2.17 12.53 -5.49
C LYS A 12 -0.92 11.71 -5.82
N GLY A 13 0.18 11.93 -5.12
CA GLY A 13 1.42 11.16 -5.28
C GLY A 13 1.22 9.68 -4.94
N LYS A 14 0.56 9.36 -3.82
CA LYS A 14 0.24 7.98 -3.44
C LYS A 14 -0.71 7.30 -4.43
N ALA A 15 -1.72 8.01 -4.94
CA ALA A 15 -2.62 7.46 -5.95
C ALA A 15 -1.88 7.08 -7.24
N LYS A 16 -0.94 7.93 -7.69
CA LYS A 16 -0.09 7.63 -8.85
C LYS A 16 0.82 6.42 -8.59
N MET A 17 1.45 6.35 -7.42
CA MET A 17 2.28 5.18 -7.05
C MET A 17 1.47 3.88 -6.97
N LYS A 18 0.20 3.94 -6.53
CA LYS A 18 -0.69 2.78 -6.49
C LYS A 18 -1.06 2.25 -7.88
N GLN A 19 -1.20 3.13 -8.89
CA GLN A 19 -1.56 2.73 -10.25
C GLN A 19 -0.41 2.04 -11.00
N PHE A 20 0.84 2.43 -10.73
CA PHE A 20 2.01 1.93 -11.45
C PHE A 20 2.88 0.96 -10.66
N GLY A 21 2.69 0.86 -9.35
CA GLY A 21 3.55 0.05 -8.47
C GLY A 21 3.25 -1.43 -8.59
N SER A 22 4.21 -2.21 -9.11
CA SER A 22 4.27 -3.64 -8.84
C SER A 22 4.78 -3.85 -7.42
N VAL A 23 4.02 -4.58 -6.61
CA VAL A 23 4.44 -4.96 -5.25
C VAL A 23 4.99 -6.37 -5.32
N ASN A 24 6.27 -6.54 -5.04
CA ASN A 24 6.88 -7.86 -4.90
C ASN A 24 6.45 -8.44 -3.54
N ILE A 25 5.68 -9.53 -3.57
CA ILE A 25 5.15 -10.16 -2.37
C ILE A 25 6.18 -11.21 -1.89
N PRO A 26 6.74 -11.07 -0.68
CA PRO A 26 7.70 -12.04 -0.17
C PRO A 26 7.03 -13.40 0.10
N GLN A 27 7.73 -14.50 -0.19
CA GLN A 27 7.20 -15.86 -0.07
C GLN A 27 6.66 -16.20 1.34
N LYS A 28 7.28 -15.62 2.38
CA LYS A 28 6.85 -15.76 3.78
C LYS A 28 5.45 -15.19 4.04
N ALA A 29 5.03 -14.16 3.29
CA ALA A 29 3.71 -13.55 3.46
C ALA A 29 2.56 -14.45 2.97
N PHE A 30 2.81 -15.32 1.99
CA PHE A 30 1.82 -16.30 1.55
C PHE A 30 1.58 -17.40 2.60
N VAL A 31 2.66 -17.85 3.24
CA VAL A 31 2.59 -18.87 4.30
C VAL A 31 1.85 -18.34 5.54
N SER A 32 1.95 -17.05 5.85
CA SER A 32 1.20 -16.46 6.97
C SER A 32 -0.30 -16.37 6.70
N VAL A 33 -0.73 -16.01 5.48
CA VAL A 33 -2.18 -15.92 5.16
C VAL A 33 -2.86 -17.29 5.29
N LEU A 34 -2.22 -18.34 4.78
CA LEU A 34 -2.74 -19.72 4.85
C LEU A 34 -2.86 -20.26 6.28
N ARG A 35 -2.11 -19.71 7.24
CA ARG A 35 -2.17 -20.11 8.65
C ARG A 35 -3.27 -19.35 9.40
N THR A 36 -3.52 -18.10 9.04
CA THR A 36 -4.55 -17.26 9.69
C THR A 36 -5.97 -17.72 9.35
N ASP A 37 -6.20 -18.39 8.20
CA ASP A 37 -7.51 -18.94 7.82
C ASP A 37 -7.86 -20.25 8.58
N GLN A 38 -6.97 -20.78 9.42
CA GLN A 38 -7.17 -22.02 10.18
C GLN A 38 -7.51 -21.82 11.67
N ASP A 39 -7.69 -20.58 12.13
CA ASP A 39 -8.10 -20.23 13.50
C ASP A 39 -9.55 -19.71 13.55
#